data_AF-A0A959C984-F1
#
_entry.id   AF-A0A959C984-F1
#
_cell.length_a   1.000
_cell.length_b   1.000
_cell.length_c   1.000
_cell.angle_alpha   90.00
_cell.angle_beta   90.00
_cell.angle_gamma   90.00
#
_symmetry.space_group_name_H-M   'P 1'
#
loop_
_entity.id
_entity.type
_entity.pdbx_description
1 polymer ?
#
loop_
_entity_poly.entity_id
_entity_poly.type
_entity_poly.pdbx_seq_one_letter_code
_entity_poly.pdbx_strand_id
1 'polypeptide(L)'
;MPANHHDQAVFRLGTAVYAALAALAAVFYLERMAMLDMSFQTFHILRTGSLQIQSERFGAACTQVFPWLAQAAGLPLKGVLIAYSLGHVLYYFVIFTLIVRVMGQWKWGLVLLLLSTMMTTHTFYWLSEMPQGLAFLVLVMAWLHLKGNLAAICWWEYPFLAFAIVTAFYFHPMVLYAAMFCCLFFGLEKSHVCGRRALYALILGLFLLTAFVKYKVLKLDWYDAMSLERAGAFSEQWPHWFDIQSNRDFLRWCLRDYYLIPLAVLLNTGFYLRRRIWWKVLLVFLTPAAYVLLVNVPFYHGDNQFYLENLYLPLAIFSAVPLVFDVLPVLFPARFLT
;
A
#
# COMPACT_ATOMS: atom_id res chain seq x y z
N MET A 1 -16.06 14.67 -18.11
CA MET A 1 -16.93 13.50 -18.40
C MET A 1 -17.86 13.31 -17.21
N PRO A 2 -19.17 13.07 -17.39
CA PRO A 2 -20.05 12.75 -16.27
C PRO A 2 -19.56 11.48 -15.56
N ALA A 3 -19.54 11.49 -14.23
CA ALA A 3 -19.11 10.35 -13.43
C ALA A 3 -20.02 9.15 -13.72
N ASN A 4 -19.45 8.00 -14.08
CA ASN A 4 -20.20 6.77 -14.32
C ASN A 4 -20.94 6.37 -13.03
N HIS A 5 -22.06 5.65 -13.14
CA HIS A 5 -22.82 5.16 -11.99
C HIS A 5 -21.93 4.44 -10.96
N HIS A 6 -20.98 3.62 -11.43
CA HIS A 6 -19.99 2.97 -10.57
C HIS A 6 -19.10 3.94 -9.81
N ASP A 7 -18.67 5.04 -10.45
CA ASP A 7 -17.85 6.06 -9.79
C ASP A 7 -18.64 6.73 -8.66
N GLN A 8 -19.93 7.00 -8.87
CA GLN A 8 -20.78 7.60 -7.84
C GLN A 8 -21.02 6.65 -6.67
N ALA A 9 -21.32 5.38 -6.95
CA ALA A 9 -21.55 4.37 -5.93
C ALA A 9 -20.29 4.15 -5.07
N VAL A 10 -19.14 3.95 -5.72
CA VAL A 10 -17.85 3.79 -5.02
C VAL A 10 -17.49 5.05 -4.26
N PHE A 11 -17.71 6.25 -4.82
CA PHE A 11 -17.43 7.50 -4.12
C PHE A 11 -18.28 7.65 -2.84
N ARG A 12 -19.57 7.33 -2.89
CA ARG A 12 -20.45 7.37 -1.71
C ARG A 12 -19.99 6.37 -0.65
N LEU A 13 -19.72 5.12 -1.06
CA LEU A 13 -19.21 4.09 -0.17
C LEU A 13 -17.89 4.52 0.48
N GLY A 14 -16.92 4.98 -0.32
CA GLY A 14 -15.63 5.39 0.19
C GLY A 14 -15.71 6.62 1.09
N THR A 15 -16.58 7.59 0.78
CA THR A 15 -16.83 8.74 1.66
C THR A 15 -17.40 8.27 3.00
N ALA A 16 -18.35 7.34 3.00
CA ALA A 16 -18.91 6.78 4.25
C ALA A 16 -17.84 6.04 5.06
N VAL A 17 -17.02 5.21 4.41
CA VAL A 17 -15.92 4.47 5.06
C VAL A 17 -14.88 5.43 5.65
N TYR A 18 -14.39 6.41 4.87
CA TYR A 18 -13.41 7.36 5.38
C TYR A 18 -13.98 8.30 6.44
N ALA A 19 -15.27 8.63 6.38
CA ALA A 19 -15.93 9.37 7.46
C ALA A 19 -15.98 8.54 8.76
N ALA A 20 -16.30 7.24 8.68
CA ALA A 20 -16.24 6.34 9.82
C ALA A 20 -14.80 6.22 10.38
N LEU A 21 -13.80 6.04 9.50
CA LEU A 21 -12.39 6.01 9.90
C LEU A 21 -11.94 7.33 10.52
N ALA A 22 -12.41 8.48 10.02
CA ALA A 22 -12.11 9.79 10.58
C ALA A 22 -12.74 9.96 11.97
N ALA A 23 -13.98 9.51 12.17
CA ALA A 23 -14.62 9.50 13.47
C ALA A 23 -13.83 8.62 14.46
N LEU A 24 -13.45 7.41 14.06
CA LEU A 24 -12.61 6.54 14.87
C LEU A 24 -11.24 7.17 15.15
N ALA A 25 -10.61 7.83 14.17
CA ALA A 25 -9.32 8.48 14.34
C ALA A 25 -9.40 9.70 15.29
N ALA A 26 -10.54 10.40 15.32
CA ALA A 26 -10.80 11.46 16.30
C ALA A 26 -11.05 10.92 17.70
N VAL A 27 -11.78 9.80 17.83
CA VAL A 27 -12.03 9.15 19.13
C VAL A 27 -10.74 8.57 19.71
N PHE A 28 -10.01 7.79 18.92
CA PHE A 28 -8.78 7.09 19.33
C PHE A 28 -7.50 7.88 19.02
N TYR A 29 -7.57 9.21 19.03
CA TYR A 29 -6.44 10.05 18.64
C TYR A 29 -5.24 9.88 19.60
N LEU A 30 -5.49 9.60 20.89
CA LEU A 30 -4.42 9.39 21.87
C LEU A 30 -3.71 8.08 21.61
N GLU A 31 -4.44 6.99 21.43
CA GLU A 31 -3.88 5.66 21.15
C GLU A 31 -3.06 5.67 19.85
N ARG A 32 -3.52 6.44 18.85
CA ARG A 32 -2.81 6.60 17.57
C ARG A 32 -1.56 7.46 17.69
N MET A 33 -1.60 8.56 18.44
CA MET A 33 -0.51 9.55 18.47
C MET A 33 0.48 9.37 19.63
N ALA A 34 0.10 8.70 20.70
CA ALA A 34 0.95 8.44 21.87
C ALA A 34 1.70 7.11 21.79
N MET A 35 1.56 6.37 20.69
CA MET A 35 2.22 5.08 20.46
C MET A 35 3.49 5.25 19.64
N LEU A 36 4.61 4.72 20.15
CA LEU A 36 5.87 4.49 19.42
C LEU A 36 6.32 5.69 18.56
N ASP A 37 6.51 5.47 17.26
CA ASP A 37 7.06 6.44 16.30
C ASP A 37 6.24 7.73 16.23
N MET A 38 4.91 7.64 16.37
CA MET A 38 4.03 8.80 16.31
C MET A 38 4.26 9.75 17.48
N SER A 39 4.49 9.21 18.67
CA SER A 39 4.80 10.01 19.86
C SER A 39 6.14 10.73 19.71
N PHE A 40 7.14 10.01 19.19
CA PHE A 40 8.48 10.55 18.91
C PHE A 40 8.42 11.64 17.84
N GLN A 41 7.81 11.37 16.69
CA GLN A 41 7.68 12.33 15.59
C GLN A 41 6.91 13.57 16.05
N THR A 42 5.79 13.40 16.76
CA THR A 42 5.01 14.53 17.27
C THR A 42 5.82 15.39 18.23
N PHE A 43 6.50 14.78 19.20
CA PHE A 43 7.35 15.51 20.14
C PHE A 43 8.43 16.33 19.43
N HIS A 44 9.11 15.73 18.46
CA HIS A 44 10.17 16.41 17.74
C HIS A 44 9.64 17.52 16.81
N ILE A 45 8.52 17.32 16.11
CA ILE A 45 7.85 18.37 15.32
C ILE A 45 7.51 19.57 16.20
N LEU A 46 6.96 19.31 17.39
CA LEU A 46 6.59 20.32 18.37
C LEU A 46 7.79 21.07 18.95
N ARG A 47 8.88 20.34 19.18
CA ARG A 47 10.10 20.91 19.77
C ARG A 47 10.90 21.74 18.77
N THR A 48 11.03 21.29 17.52
CA THR A 48 11.93 21.92 16.54
C THR A 48 11.22 22.85 15.57
N GLY A 49 9.89 22.77 15.46
CA GLY A 49 9.14 23.51 14.45
C GLY A 49 9.35 22.97 13.03
N SER A 50 9.92 21.77 12.87
CA SER A 50 10.28 21.19 11.57
C SER A 50 9.76 19.76 11.42
N LEU A 51 9.52 19.35 10.17
CA LEU A 51 9.18 17.96 9.84
C LEU A 51 10.29 17.00 10.28
N GLN A 52 9.92 15.77 10.61
CA GLN A 52 10.77 14.73 11.15
C GLN A 52 10.88 13.57 10.18
N ILE A 53 11.72 13.75 9.16
CA ILE A 53 11.98 12.73 8.15
C ILE A 53 13.00 11.73 8.68
N GLN A 54 12.57 10.48 8.88
CA GLN A 54 13.41 9.39 9.39
C GLN A 54 13.80 8.42 8.27
N SER A 55 15.03 7.89 8.35
CA SER A 55 15.56 6.90 7.38
C SER A 55 15.34 7.30 5.91
N GLU A 56 15.48 8.59 5.61
CA GLU A 56 15.27 9.17 4.27
C GLU A 56 13.85 8.97 3.71
N ARG A 57 12.87 8.61 4.55
CA ARG A 57 11.48 8.38 4.16
C ARG A 57 10.70 9.68 4.04
N PHE A 58 11.09 10.53 3.09
CA PHE A 58 10.54 11.87 2.93
C PHE A 58 9.03 11.90 2.61
N GLY A 59 8.46 10.78 2.15
CA GLY A 59 7.01 10.63 1.98
C GLY A 59 6.19 10.90 3.25
N ALA A 60 6.79 10.68 4.44
CA ALA A 60 6.16 10.99 5.73
C ALA A 60 5.72 12.47 5.86
N ALA A 61 6.34 13.38 5.09
CA ALA A 61 5.97 14.79 5.05
C ALA A 61 4.47 15.00 4.75
N CYS A 62 3.87 14.14 3.91
CA CYS A 62 2.46 14.25 3.52
C CYS A 62 1.49 14.17 4.70
N THR A 63 1.86 13.47 5.77
CA THR A 63 1.04 13.35 6.99
C THR A 63 1.58 14.21 8.13
N GLN A 64 2.89 14.45 8.18
CA GLN A 64 3.50 15.35 9.18
C GLN A 64 3.16 16.82 8.98
N VAL A 65 2.70 17.24 7.79
CA VAL A 65 2.25 18.61 7.55
C VAL A 65 1.07 19.01 8.45
N PHE A 66 0.23 18.06 8.87
CA PHE A 66 -0.93 18.33 9.71
C PHE A 66 -0.57 18.80 11.13
N PRO A 67 0.23 18.06 11.93
CA PRO A 67 0.67 18.56 13.23
C PRO A 67 1.51 19.82 13.10
N TRP A 68 2.32 19.93 12.02
CA TRP A 68 3.16 21.09 11.77
C TRP A 68 2.34 22.37 11.51
N LEU A 69 1.28 22.31 10.70
CA LEU A 69 0.37 23.43 10.51
C LEU A 69 -0.45 23.72 11.77
N ALA A 70 -0.89 22.69 12.48
CA ALA A 70 -1.66 22.84 13.71
C ALA A 70 -0.88 23.58 14.80
N GLN A 71 0.41 23.27 14.99
CA GLN A 71 1.25 24.02 15.92
C GLN A 71 1.51 25.45 15.44
N ALA A 72 1.71 25.66 14.14
CA ALA A 72 1.98 26.98 13.58
C ALA A 72 0.76 27.91 13.73
N ALA A 73 -0.44 27.33 13.70
CA ALA A 73 -1.70 28.01 14.01
C ALA A 73 -1.93 28.25 15.52
N GLY A 74 -1.00 27.85 16.40
CA GLY A 74 -1.10 28.06 17.84
C GLY A 74 -2.12 27.15 18.54
N LEU A 75 -2.49 26.01 17.95
CA LEU A 75 -3.43 25.09 18.59
C LEU A 75 -2.82 24.45 19.85
N PRO A 76 -3.63 24.16 20.89
CA PRO A 76 -3.17 23.42 22.05
C PRO A 76 -2.75 22.00 21.66
N LEU A 77 -1.92 21.33 22.48
CA LEU A 77 -1.41 19.98 22.23
C LEU A 77 -2.50 18.99 21.81
N LYS A 78 -3.67 19.01 22.48
CA LYS A 78 -4.82 18.19 22.10
C LYS A 78 -5.25 18.40 20.65
N GLY A 79 -5.33 19.65 20.21
CA GLY A 79 -5.67 20.01 18.83
C GLY A 79 -4.62 19.52 17.83
N VAL A 80 -3.33 19.62 18.16
CA VAL A 80 -2.25 19.10 17.31
C VAL A 80 -2.34 17.58 17.14
N LEU A 81 -2.56 16.84 18.24
CA LEU A 81 -2.67 15.38 18.18
C LEU A 81 -3.91 14.93 17.39
N ILE A 82 -5.06 15.59 17.59
CA ILE A 82 -6.26 15.31 16.80
C ILE A 82 -6.02 15.61 15.32
N ALA A 83 -5.43 16.76 14.99
CA ALA A 83 -5.10 17.13 13.62
C ALA A 83 -4.16 16.12 12.96
N TYR A 84 -3.17 15.62 13.69
CA TYR A 84 -2.24 14.62 13.16
C TYR A 84 -2.90 13.26 12.92
N SER A 85 -3.73 12.82 13.87
CA SER A 85 -4.50 11.58 13.76
C SER A 85 -5.47 11.61 12.57
N LEU A 86 -6.22 12.70 12.42
CA LEU A 86 -7.15 12.92 11.30
C LEU A 86 -6.41 13.12 9.97
N GLY A 87 -5.25 13.78 10.00
CA GLY A 87 -4.41 14.01 8.83
C GLY A 87 -4.03 12.73 8.11
N HIS A 88 -3.78 11.65 8.86
CA HIS A 88 -3.57 10.33 8.29
C HIS A 88 -4.78 9.83 7.52
N VAL A 89 -6.00 9.98 8.03
CA VAL A 89 -7.21 9.55 7.30
C VAL A 89 -7.47 10.46 6.10
N LEU A 90 -7.27 11.77 6.28
CA LEU A 90 -7.50 12.76 5.22
C LEU A 90 -6.56 12.53 4.03
N TYR A 91 -5.31 12.14 4.26
CA TYR A 91 -4.38 11.75 3.20
C TYR A 91 -4.97 10.68 2.28
N TYR A 92 -5.54 9.61 2.83
CA TYR A 92 -6.17 8.55 2.03
C TYR A 92 -7.44 9.05 1.34
N PHE A 93 -8.24 9.85 2.02
CA PHE A 93 -9.48 10.38 1.44
C PHE A 93 -9.21 11.33 0.26
N VAL A 94 -8.15 12.15 0.34
CA VAL A 94 -7.70 13.00 -0.77
C VAL A 94 -7.27 12.14 -1.94
N ILE A 95 -6.42 11.13 -1.73
CA ILE A 95 -5.99 10.21 -2.79
C ILE A 95 -7.20 9.50 -3.41
N PHE A 96 -8.10 8.97 -2.59
CA PHE A 96 -9.33 8.32 -3.02
C PHE A 96 -10.19 9.24 -3.90
N THR A 97 -10.35 10.49 -3.49
CA THR A 97 -11.11 11.49 -4.25
C THR A 97 -10.44 11.79 -5.59
N LEU A 98 -9.12 11.94 -5.64
CA LEU A 98 -8.39 12.12 -6.89
C LEU A 98 -8.60 10.94 -7.84
N ILE A 99 -8.48 9.71 -7.34
CA ILE A 99 -8.66 8.49 -8.14
C ILE A 99 -10.08 8.39 -8.69
N VAL A 100 -11.11 8.56 -7.85
CA VAL A 100 -12.49 8.30 -8.25
C VAL A 100 -13.11 9.50 -8.97
N ARG A 101 -12.90 10.72 -8.49
CA ARG A 101 -13.58 11.92 -9.00
C ARG A 101 -12.80 12.64 -10.08
N VAL A 102 -11.47 12.68 -10.00
CA VAL A 102 -10.63 13.36 -10.99
C VAL A 102 -10.25 12.41 -12.11
N MET A 103 -9.82 11.18 -11.79
CA MET A 103 -9.38 10.20 -12.80
C MET A 103 -10.50 9.26 -13.30
N GLY A 104 -11.64 9.18 -12.61
CA GLY A 104 -12.74 8.29 -12.99
C GLY A 104 -12.39 6.79 -12.85
N GLN A 105 -11.47 6.45 -11.94
CA GLN A 105 -10.93 5.10 -11.79
C GLN A 105 -11.53 4.38 -10.57
N TRP A 106 -12.85 4.10 -10.60
CA TRP A 106 -13.53 3.48 -9.45
C TRP A 106 -12.92 2.16 -8.97
N LYS A 107 -12.38 1.34 -9.88
CA LYS A 107 -11.71 0.07 -9.51
C LYS A 107 -10.51 0.31 -8.61
N TRP A 108 -9.67 1.28 -8.94
CA TRP A 108 -8.54 1.66 -8.08
C TRP A 108 -9.00 2.33 -6.79
N GLY A 109 -10.10 3.08 -6.83
CA GLY A 109 -10.74 3.61 -5.63
C GLY A 109 -11.15 2.49 -4.66
N LEU A 110 -11.76 1.42 -5.18
CA LEU A 110 -12.13 0.26 -4.38
C LEU A 110 -10.91 -0.52 -3.87
N VAL A 111 -9.84 -0.64 -4.67
CA VAL A 111 -8.56 -1.21 -4.20
C VAL A 111 -8.00 -0.41 -3.02
N LEU A 112 -8.05 0.93 -3.06
CA LEU A 112 -7.61 1.78 -1.96
C LEU A 112 -8.47 1.62 -0.69
N LEU A 113 -9.79 1.47 -0.86
CA LEU A 113 -10.68 1.17 0.26
C LEU A 113 -10.35 -0.18 0.90
N LEU A 114 -10.12 -1.21 0.08
CA LEU A 114 -9.72 -2.53 0.57
C LEU A 114 -8.33 -2.50 1.22
N LEU A 115 -7.37 -1.75 0.67
CA LEU A 115 -6.08 -1.51 1.35
C LEU A 115 -6.28 -0.93 2.75
N SER A 116 -7.25 -0.03 2.91
CA SER A 116 -7.50 0.66 4.18
C SER A 116 -8.27 -0.19 5.20
N THR A 117 -8.92 -1.28 4.79
CA THR A 117 -9.93 -1.98 5.62
C THR A 117 -9.85 -3.50 5.63
N MET A 118 -9.23 -4.13 4.63
CA MET A 118 -9.31 -5.59 4.44
C MET A 118 -8.43 -6.37 5.44
N MET A 119 -7.32 -5.79 5.87
CA MET A 119 -6.38 -6.41 6.81
C MET A 119 -6.01 -5.49 7.98
N THR A 120 -6.26 -4.19 7.85
CA THR A 120 -5.90 -3.18 8.84
C THR A 120 -6.59 -3.45 10.17
N THR A 121 -5.80 -3.80 11.19
CA THR A 121 -6.25 -3.89 12.58
C THR A 121 -5.36 -3.02 13.46
N HIS A 122 -4.11 -3.44 13.68
CA HIS A 122 -3.14 -2.70 14.48
C HIS A 122 -2.54 -1.51 13.74
N THR A 123 -2.41 -1.60 12.42
CA THR A 123 -1.90 -0.50 11.56
C THR A 123 -2.86 0.67 11.44
N PHE A 124 -4.09 0.53 11.96
CA PHE A 124 -4.92 1.69 12.26
C PHE A 124 -4.28 2.50 13.40
N TYR A 125 -3.83 1.86 14.48
CA TYR A 125 -3.25 2.54 15.64
C TYR A 125 -1.78 2.90 15.45
N TRP A 126 -0.97 1.98 14.91
CA TRP A 126 0.43 2.23 14.61
C TRP A 126 0.60 2.69 13.16
N LEU A 127 0.89 3.97 13.03
CA LEU A 127 1.01 4.65 11.74
C LEU A 127 2.46 4.69 11.31
N SER A 128 2.73 4.34 10.06
CA SER A 128 4.06 4.37 9.46
C SER A 128 3.99 4.88 8.01
N GLU A 129 5.14 4.99 7.37
CA GLU A 129 5.24 5.41 5.97
C GLU A 129 4.81 4.32 4.97
N MET A 130 4.83 3.04 5.36
CA MET A 130 4.46 1.93 4.46
C MET A 130 3.02 2.01 3.95
N PRO A 131 1.98 2.10 4.82
CA PRO A 131 0.60 2.27 4.40
C PRO A 131 0.44 3.46 3.44
N GLN A 132 1.11 4.58 3.74
CA GLN A 132 1.08 5.80 2.93
C GLN A 132 1.68 5.56 1.54
N GLY A 133 2.83 4.88 1.47
CA GLY A 133 3.47 4.49 0.22
C GLY A 133 2.62 3.58 -0.66
N LEU A 134 1.89 2.64 -0.06
CA LEU A 134 0.97 1.77 -0.80
C LEU A 134 -0.25 2.54 -1.34
N ALA A 135 -0.81 3.48 -0.56
CA ALA A 135 -1.87 4.35 -1.04
C ALA A 135 -1.38 5.25 -2.19
N PHE A 136 -0.17 5.79 -2.08
CA PHE A 136 0.47 6.57 -3.14
C PHE A 136 0.74 5.72 -4.39
N LEU A 137 1.21 4.48 -4.23
CA LEU A 137 1.36 3.55 -5.34
C LEU A 137 0.03 3.31 -6.05
N VAL A 138 -1.08 3.14 -5.31
CA VAL A 138 -2.41 2.98 -5.91
C VAL A 138 -2.81 4.22 -6.74
N LEU A 139 -2.48 5.44 -6.28
CA LEU A 139 -2.68 6.66 -7.08
C LEU A 139 -1.87 6.63 -8.39
N VAL A 140 -0.59 6.30 -8.30
CA VAL A 140 0.30 6.21 -9.47
C VAL A 140 -0.21 5.15 -10.44
N MET A 141 -0.60 3.97 -9.95
CA MET A 141 -1.15 2.91 -10.78
C MET A 141 -2.48 3.29 -11.42
N ALA A 142 -3.34 4.06 -10.74
CA ALA A 142 -4.57 4.59 -11.31
C ALA A 142 -4.32 5.56 -12.46
N TRP A 143 -3.36 6.49 -12.28
CA TRP A 143 -2.95 7.43 -13.33
C TRP A 143 -2.36 6.70 -14.54
N LEU A 144 -1.52 5.69 -14.32
CA LEU A 144 -0.94 4.88 -15.38
C LEU A 144 -1.99 4.07 -16.14
N HIS A 145 -2.99 3.54 -15.44
CA HIS A 145 -4.11 2.85 -16.07
C HIS A 145 -4.96 3.80 -16.94
N LEU A 146 -5.13 5.05 -16.49
CA LEU A 146 -5.78 6.10 -17.29
C LEU A 146 -5.00 6.41 -18.58
N LYS A 147 -3.67 6.45 -18.53
CA LYS A 147 -2.82 6.63 -19.73
C LYS A 147 -2.85 5.43 -20.67
N GLY A 148 -2.88 4.21 -20.10
CA GLY A 148 -3.03 2.95 -20.84
C GLY A 148 -1.78 2.46 -21.57
N ASN A 149 -0.96 3.35 -22.15
CA ASN A 149 0.30 2.99 -22.82
C ASN A 149 1.34 4.14 -22.82
N LEU A 150 2.57 3.85 -23.23
CA LEU A 150 3.67 4.84 -23.28
C LEU A 150 3.43 6.01 -24.23
N ALA A 151 2.77 5.79 -25.37
CA ALA A 151 2.54 6.84 -26.36
C ALA A 151 1.54 7.90 -25.88
N ALA A 152 0.71 7.57 -24.88
CA ALA A 152 -0.20 8.51 -24.23
C ALA A 152 0.48 9.39 -23.16
N ILE A 153 1.74 9.10 -22.82
CA ILE A 153 2.52 9.89 -21.86
C ILE A 153 3.26 10.98 -22.62
N CYS A 154 2.96 12.23 -22.28
CA CYS A 154 3.66 13.37 -22.85
C CYS A 154 5.10 13.42 -22.33
N TRP A 155 6.03 13.97 -23.11
CA TRP A 155 7.45 14.02 -22.75
C TRP A 155 7.70 14.70 -21.38
N TRP A 156 6.91 15.74 -21.04
CA TRP A 156 7.00 16.47 -19.78
C TRP A 156 6.42 15.70 -18.59
N GLU A 157 5.66 14.62 -18.81
CA GLU A 157 5.10 13.76 -17.76
C GLU A 157 6.12 12.72 -17.27
N TYR A 158 7.15 12.40 -18.05
CA TYR A 158 8.18 11.43 -17.66
C TYR A 158 8.98 11.84 -16.42
N PRO A 159 9.43 13.11 -16.26
CA PRO A 159 10.05 13.56 -15.02
C PRO A 159 9.13 13.40 -13.80
N PHE A 160 7.83 13.69 -13.95
CA PHE A 160 6.85 13.50 -12.87
C PHE A 160 6.63 12.03 -12.54
N LEU A 161 6.58 11.15 -13.56
CA LEU A 161 6.51 9.71 -13.35
C LEU A 161 7.75 9.22 -12.60
N ALA A 162 8.95 9.59 -13.05
CA ALA A 162 10.19 9.21 -12.38
C ALA A 162 10.20 9.68 -10.92
N PHE A 163 9.84 10.94 -10.67
CA PHE A 163 9.71 11.50 -9.33
C PHE A 163 8.68 10.74 -8.47
N ALA A 164 7.53 10.38 -9.04
CA ALA A 164 6.50 9.63 -8.34
C ALA A 164 6.98 8.21 -7.99
N ILE A 165 7.65 7.50 -8.90
CA ILE A 165 8.20 6.16 -8.61
C ILE A 165 9.27 6.21 -7.52
N VAL A 166 10.18 7.18 -7.60
CA VAL A 166 11.19 7.40 -6.56
C VAL A 166 10.51 7.69 -5.23
N THR A 167 9.54 8.61 -5.21
CA THR A 167 8.78 8.94 -3.99
C THR A 167 8.06 7.71 -3.41
N ALA A 168 7.39 6.90 -4.24
CA ALA A 168 6.72 5.67 -3.81
C ALA A 168 7.69 4.68 -3.15
N PHE A 169 8.90 4.54 -3.71
CA PHE A 169 9.94 3.69 -3.15
C PHE A 169 10.46 4.24 -1.80
N TYR A 170 10.70 5.55 -1.71
CA TYR A 170 11.20 6.18 -0.49
C TYR A 170 10.14 6.34 0.61
N PHE A 171 8.84 6.17 0.33
CA PHE A 171 7.88 5.91 1.42
C PHE A 171 8.28 4.64 2.18
N HIS A 172 8.47 3.53 1.48
CA HIS A 172 9.03 2.32 2.04
C HIS A 172 9.51 1.37 0.92
N PRO A 173 10.71 0.76 1.03
CA PRO A 173 11.24 -0.13 -0.01
C PRO A 173 10.35 -1.33 -0.38
N MET A 174 9.48 -1.81 0.52
CA MET A 174 8.61 -2.96 0.23
C MET A 174 7.44 -2.60 -0.71
N VAL A 175 7.17 -1.30 -0.94
CA VAL A 175 6.24 -0.84 -1.97
C VAL A 175 6.66 -1.37 -3.36
N LEU A 176 7.96 -1.64 -3.56
CA LEU A 176 8.49 -2.34 -4.75
C LEU A 176 7.76 -3.65 -5.04
N TYR A 177 7.46 -4.47 -4.03
CA TYR A 177 6.83 -5.77 -4.24
C TYR A 177 5.36 -5.63 -4.66
N ALA A 178 4.64 -4.67 -4.07
CA ALA A 178 3.30 -4.28 -4.52
C ALA A 178 3.31 -3.78 -5.98
N ALA A 179 4.28 -2.94 -6.33
CA ALA A 179 4.44 -2.44 -7.69
C ALA A 179 4.77 -3.56 -8.68
N MET A 180 5.69 -4.46 -8.33
CA MET A 180 6.08 -5.62 -9.13
C MET A 180 4.87 -6.51 -9.41
N PHE A 181 4.09 -6.86 -8.38
CA PHE A 181 2.87 -7.64 -8.57
C PHE A 181 1.89 -6.95 -9.53
N CYS A 182 1.59 -5.66 -9.31
CA CYS A 182 0.69 -4.91 -10.17
C CYS A 182 1.17 -4.87 -11.63
N CYS A 183 2.46 -4.56 -11.86
CA CYS A 183 3.06 -4.53 -13.18
C CYS A 183 3.00 -5.89 -13.88
N LEU A 184 3.30 -6.98 -13.16
CA LEU A 184 3.20 -8.34 -13.70
C LEU A 184 1.74 -8.70 -14.00
N PHE A 185 0.82 -8.42 -13.08
CA PHE A 185 -0.60 -8.73 -13.22
C PHE A 185 -1.22 -8.09 -14.46
N PHE A 186 -1.00 -6.78 -14.65
CA PHE A 186 -1.51 -6.07 -15.82
C PHE A 186 -0.66 -6.29 -17.08
N GLY A 187 0.63 -6.59 -16.94
CA GLY A 187 1.50 -6.96 -18.07
C GLY A 187 1.11 -8.31 -18.71
N LEU A 188 0.58 -9.23 -17.91
CA LEU A 188 0.06 -10.52 -18.37
C LEU A 188 -1.31 -10.43 -19.04
N GLU A 189 -2.03 -9.32 -18.90
CA GLU A 189 -3.28 -9.13 -19.63
C GLU A 189 -3.04 -9.12 -21.13
N LYS A 190 -3.88 -9.87 -21.86
CA LYS A 190 -3.95 -9.75 -23.32
C LYS A 190 -4.61 -8.42 -23.63
N SER A 191 -3.80 -7.42 -23.94
CA SER A 191 -4.28 -6.11 -24.39
C SER A 191 -3.95 -5.92 -25.86
N HIS A 192 -4.92 -5.42 -26.62
CA HIS A 192 -4.71 -4.98 -28.00
C HIS A 192 -4.02 -3.61 -28.08
N VAL A 193 -3.82 -2.94 -26.94
CA VAL A 193 -3.18 -1.63 -26.87
C VAL A 193 -1.67 -1.81 -26.92
N CYS A 194 -1.08 -1.40 -28.05
CA CYS A 194 0.37 -1.38 -28.24
C CYS A 194 1.05 -0.53 -27.15
N GLY A 195 2.19 -0.99 -26.64
CA GLY A 195 2.98 -0.26 -25.65
C GLY A 195 2.51 -0.35 -24.18
N ARG A 196 1.39 -1.02 -23.87
CA ARG A 196 0.95 -1.20 -22.45
C ARG A 196 1.93 -2.04 -21.64
N ARG A 197 2.46 -3.12 -22.21
CA ARG A 197 3.51 -3.94 -21.55
C ARG A 197 4.80 -3.16 -21.35
N ALA A 198 5.18 -2.35 -22.33
CA ALA A 198 6.37 -1.50 -22.24
C ALA A 198 6.22 -0.44 -21.14
N LEU A 199 5.00 0.09 -20.91
CA LEU A 199 4.71 0.98 -19.79
C LEU A 199 5.01 0.31 -18.44
N TYR A 200 4.44 -0.88 -18.19
CA TYR A 200 4.69 -1.61 -16.94
C TYR A 200 6.14 -2.07 -16.79
N ALA A 201 6.81 -2.42 -17.89
CA ALA A 201 8.23 -2.72 -17.88
C ALA A 201 9.09 -1.49 -17.53
N LEU A 202 8.76 -0.31 -18.06
CA LEU A 202 9.41 0.96 -17.69
C LEU A 202 9.27 1.23 -16.20
N ILE A 203 8.05 1.11 -15.66
CA ILE A 203 7.79 1.36 -14.24
C ILE A 203 8.59 0.40 -13.36
N LEU A 204 8.56 -0.90 -13.68
CA LEU A 204 9.35 -1.89 -12.96
C LEU A 204 10.85 -1.60 -13.06
N GLY A 205 11.33 -1.22 -14.25
CA GLY A 205 12.71 -0.81 -14.47
C GLY A 205 13.13 0.39 -13.62
N LEU A 206 12.29 1.42 -13.52
CA LEU A 206 12.54 2.59 -12.67
C LEU A 206 12.57 2.24 -11.18
N PHE A 207 11.67 1.36 -10.73
CA PHE A 207 11.67 0.85 -9.37
C PHE A 207 12.94 0.06 -9.04
N LEU A 208 13.35 -0.85 -9.93
CA LEU A 208 14.57 -1.63 -9.78
C LEU A 208 15.83 -0.76 -9.84
N LEU A 209 15.84 0.25 -10.72
CA LEU A 209 16.92 1.23 -10.79
C LEU A 209 17.01 2.04 -9.50
N THR A 210 15.87 2.48 -8.95
CA THR A 210 15.83 3.21 -7.68
C THR A 210 16.36 2.35 -6.53
N ALA A 211 15.95 1.08 -6.46
CA ALA A 211 16.46 0.14 -5.47
C ALA A 211 17.97 -0.11 -5.64
N PHE A 212 18.45 -0.26 -6.87
CA PHE A 212 19.87 -0.40 -7.16
C PHE A 212 20.66 0.84 -6.71
N VAL A 213 20.20 2.04 -7.06
CA VAL A 213 20.84 3.29 -6.65
C VAL A 213 20.87 3.41 -5.13
N LYS A 214 19.75 3.19 -4.44
CA LYS A 214 19.66 3.27 -2.97
C LYS A 214 20.59 2.29 -2.27
N TYR A 215 20.61 1.02 -2.69
CA TYR A 215 21.31 -0.05 -1.96
C TYR A 215 22.73 -0.36 -2.46
N LYS A 216 23.11 0.08 -3.65
CA LYS A 216 24.44 -0.21 -4.23
C LYS A 216 25.28 1.03 -4.53
N VAL A 217 24.66 2.19 -4.73
CA VAL A 217 25.37 3.43 -5.09
C VAL A 217 25.42 4.40 -3.92
N LEU A 218 24.30 4.62 -3.24
CA LEU A 218 24.21 5.50 -2.08
C LEU A 218 24.70 4.81 -0.81
N LYS A 219 25.11 5.62 0.16
CA LYS A 219 25.48 5.14 1.49
C LYS A 219 24.23 4.57 2.17
N LEU A 220 24.34 3.34 2.68
CA LEU A 220 23.27 2.76 3.48
C LEU A 220 23.14 3.49 4.80
N ASP A 221 21.90 3.82 5.16
CA ASP A 221 21.57 4.16 6.53
C ASP A 221 21.56 2.90 7.42
N TRP A 222 21.63 3.12 8.73
CA TRP A 222 21.74 2.04 9.70
C TRP A 222 20.50 1.13 9.73
N TYR A 223 19.32 1.67 9.43
CA TYR A 223 18.06 0.92 9.46
C TYR A 223 17.97 -0.05 8.27
N ASP A 224 18.35 0.43 7.09
CA ASP A 224 18.45 -0.39 5.88
C ASP A 224 19.54 -1.45 6.00
N ALA A 225 20.69 -1.12 6.60
CA ALA A 225 21.77 -2.08 6.85
C ALA A 225 21.30 -3.24 7.76
N MET A 226 20.62 -2.93 8.87
CA MET A 226 20.04 -3.93 9.77
C MET A 226 18.98 -4.79 9.06
N SER A 227 18.18 -4.19 8.17
CA SER A 227 17.17 -4.93 7.41
C SER A 227 17.80 -5.93 6.43
N LEU A 228 18.92 -5.57 5.80
CA LEU A 228 19.67 -6.47 4.92
C LEU A 228 20.40 -7.57 5.69
N GLU A 229 20.91 -7.27 6.88
CA GLU A 229 21.53 -8.28 7.76
C GLU A 229 20.51 -9.37 8.13
N ARG A 230 19.26 -8.98 8.47
CA ARG A 230 18.17 -9.94 8.74
C ARG A 230 17.84 -10.84 7.54
N ALA A 231 18.15 -10.42 6.31
CA ALA A 231 17.97 -11.28 5.14
C ALA A 231 18.93 -12.49 5.14
N GLY A 232 20.01 -12.45 5.92
CA GLY A 232 20.90 -13.59 6.17
C GLY A 232 20.16 -14.84 6.69
N ALA A 233 19.03 -14.62 7.39
CA ALA A 233 18.16 -15.69 7.89
C ALA A 233 17.66 -16.65 6.79
N PHE A 234 17.60 -16.22 5.53
CA PHE A 234 17.28 -17.13 4.42
C PHE A 234 18.29 -18.27 4.28
N SER A 235 19.58 -17.96 4.46
CA SER A 235 20.62 -19.00 4.42
C SER A 235 20.63 -19.83 5.70
N GLU A 236 20.45 -19.18 6.86
CA GLU A 236 20.53 -19.83 8.18
C GLU A 236 19.36 -20.79 8.43
N GLN A 237 18.17 -20.43 7.98
CA GLN A 237 16.95 -21.20 8.23
C GLN A 237 16.64 -22.21 7.13
N TRP A 238 17.48 -22.38 6.12
CA TRP A 238 17.27 -23.40 5.09
C TRP A 238 17.58 -24.81 5.64
N PRO A 239 16.73 -25.84 5.41
CA PRO A 239 15.49 -25.88 4.62
C PRO A 239 14.19 -25.68 5.43
N HIS A 240 14.28 -25.18 6.66
CA HIS A 240 13.18 -25.05 7.61
C HIS A 240 12.27 -23.81 7.41
N TRP A 241 12.35 -23.09 6.29
CA TRP A 241 11.58 -21.86 6.05
C TRP A 241 10.07 -21.98 6.27
N PHE A 242 9.50 -23.17 6.11
CA PHE A 242 8.07 -23.42 6.30
C PHE A 242 7.70 -23.72 7.75
N ASP A 243 8.64 -24.18 8.57
CA ASP A 243 8.43 -24.59 9.97
C ASP A 243 9.05 -23.61 10.97
N ILE A 244 8.76 -22.33 10.80
CA ILE A 244 9.21 -21.24 11.68
C ILE A 244 8.03 -20.68 12.48
N GLN A 245 8.32 -20.09 13.65
CA GLN A 245 7.32 -19.54 14.56
C GLN A 245 6.48 -18.46 13.88
N SER A 246 7.10 -17.56 13.12
CA SER A 246 6.39 -16.52 12.36
C SER A 246 5.34 -17.05 11.37
N ASN A 247 5.54 -18.22 10.76
CA ASN A 247 4.50 -18.81 9.90
C ASN A 247 3.31 -19.28 10.72
N ARG A 248 3.56 -19.87 11.90
CA ARG A 248 2.51 -20.33 12.81
C ARG A 248 1.72 -19.14 13.38
N ASP A 249 2.39 -18.04 13.67
CA ASP A 249 1.77 -16.78 14.09
C ASP A 249 0.92 -16.18 12.98
N PHE A 250 1.47 -16.05 11.78
CA PHE A 250 0.74 -15.54 10.62
C PHE A 250 -0.52 -16.36 10.32
N LEU A 251 -0.44 -17.70 10.34
CA LEU A 251 -1.61 -18.55 10.14
C LEU A 251 -2.68 -18.35 11.22
N ARG A 252 -2.28 -18.18 12.50
CA ARG A 252 -3.20 -17.85 13.59
C ARG A 252 -3.88 -16.49 13.36
N TRP A 253 -3.12 -15.49 12.92
CA TRP A 253 -3.68 -14.17 12.58
C TRP A 253 -4.60 -14.22 11.36
N CYS A 254 -4.29 -15.03 10.35
CA CYS A 254 -5.20 -15.28 9.22
C CYS A 254 -6.54 -15.88 9.65
N LEU A 255 -6.62 -16.62 10.76
CA LEU A 255 -7.88 -17.17 11.23
C LEU A 255 -8.69 -16.19 12.08
N ARG A 256 -8.04 -15.20 12.69
CA ARG A 256 -8.66 -14.28 13.65
C ARG A 256 -8.83 -12.86 13.12
N ASP A 257 -7.73 -12.28 12.64
CA ASP A 257 -7.62 -10.84 12.38
C ASP A 257 -7.55 -10.55 10.87
N TYR A 258 -6.89 -11.42 10.08
CA TYR A 258 -6.63 -11.21 8.65
C TYR A 258 -7.43 -12.15 7.74
N TYR A 259 -8.56 -12.68 8.20
CA TYR A 259 -9.33 -13.73 7.51
C TYR A 259 -9.83 -13.37 6.11
N LEU A 260 -9.97 -12.09 5.80
CA LEU A 260 -10.33 -11.65 4.46
C LEU A 260 -9.20 -11.86 3.44
N ILE A 261 -7.93 -11.87 3.87
CA ILE A 261 -6.77 -12.09 3.00
C ILE A 261 -6.76 -13.51 2.41
N PRO A 262 -6.72 -14.61 3.20
CA PRO A 262 -6.74 -15.95 2.64
C PRO A 262 -8.04 -16.20 1.87
N LEU A 263 -9.18 -15.67 2.31
CA LEU A 263 -10.43 -15.78 1.57
C LEU A 263 -10.32 -15.14 0.18
N ALA A 264 -9.82 -13.91 0.08
CA ALA A 264 -9.63 -13.22 -1.19
C ALA A 264 -8.62 -13.95 -2.09
N VAL A 265 -7.49 -14.41 -1.55
CA VAL A 265 -6.49 -15.19 -2.30
C VAL A 265 -7.10 -16.49 -2.85
N LEU A 266 -7.87 -17.22 -2.05
CA LEU A 266 -8.55 -18.45 -2.47
C LEU A 266 -9.63 -18.18 -3.53
N LEU A 267 -10.43 -17.12 -3.38
CA LEU A 267 -11.42 -16.71 -4.37
C LEU A 267 -10.78 -16.34 -5.71
N ASN A 268 -9.71 -15.53 -5.68
CA ASN A 268 -8.95 -15.16 -6.88
C ASN A 268 -8.34 -16.39 -7.55
N THR A 269 -7.73 -17.27 -6.76
CA THR A 269 -7.09 -18.51 -7.27
C THR A 269 -8.13 -19.43 -7.90
N GLY A 270 -9.24 -19.69 -7.21
CA GLY A 270 -10.35 -20.51 -7.72
C GLY A 270 -10.96 -19.95 -9.01
N PHE A 271 -11.10 -18.62 -9.10
CA PHE A 271 -11.57 -17.94 -10.29
C PHE A 271 -10.66 -18.20 -11.51
N TYR A 272 -9.34 -18.02 -11.38
CA TYR A 272 -8.42 -18.24 -12.49
C TYR A 272 -8.22 -19.72 -12.83
N LEU A 273 -8.27 -20.61 -11.84
CA LEU A 273 -8.28 -22.07 -12.06
C LEU A 273 -9.48 -22.48 -12.92
N ARG A 274 -10.68 -22.01 -12.58
CA ARG A 274 -11.91 -22.28 -13.36
C ARG A 274 -11.81 -21.76 -14.79
N ARG A 275 -11.17 -20.59 -14.98
CA ARG A 275 -10.94 -19.98 -16.29
C ARG A 275 -9.72 -20.56 -17.04
N ARG A 276 -8.97 -21.47 -16.42
CA ARG A 276 -7.72 -22.07 -16.94
C ARG A 276 -6.65 -21.04 -17.32
N ILE A 277 -6.56 -19.93 -16.59
CA ILE A 277 -5.56 -18.87 -16.80
C ILE A 277 -4.37 -19.13 -15.85
N TRP A 278 -3.57 -20.14 -16.16
CA TRP A 278 -2.53 -20.67 -15.26
C TRP A 278 -1.47 -19.64 -14.84
N TRP A 279 -1.09 -18.70 -15.72
CA TRP A 279 -0.13 -17.65 -15.36
C TRP A 279 -0.66 -16.71 -14.27
N LYS A 280 -1.96 -16.37 -14.33
CA LYS A 280 -2.59 -15.57 -13.26
C LYS A 280 -2.76 -16.41 -12.00
N VAL A 281 -3.03 -17.72 -12.08
CA VAL A 281 -3.04 -18.63 -10.91
C VAL A 281 -1.69 -18.59 -10.19
N LEU A 282 -0.59 -18.80 -10.93
CA LEU A 282 0.76 -18.77 -10.37
C LEU A 282 1.02 -17.41 -9.71
N LEU A 283 0.69 -16.31 -10.37
CA LEU A 283 0.92 -14.97 -9.82
C LEU A 283 0.10 -14.70 -8.54
N VAL A 284 -1.21 -14.95 -8.55
CA VAL A 284 -2.08 -14.60 -7.41
C VAL A 284 -1.92 -15.54 -6.21
N PHE A 285 -1.40 -16.75 -6.41
CA PHE A 285 -1.14 -17.69 -5.33
C PHE A 285 0.31 -17.61 -4.83
N LEU A 286 1.29 -17.68 -5.73
CA LEU A 286 2.70 -17.73 -5.35
C LEU A 286 3.22 -16.38 -4.85
N THR A 287 2.75 -15.25 -5.38
CA THR A 287 3.27 -13.95 -4.91
C THR A 287 2.92 -13.69 -3.44
N PRO A 288 1.65 -13.83 -2.98
CA PRO A 288 1.35 -13.76 -1.55
C PRO A 288 2.14 -14.77 -0.71
N ALA A 289 2.24 -16.03 -1.14
CA ALA A 289 2.96 -17.06 -0.39
C ALA A 289 4.46 -16.75 -0.27
N ALA A 290 5.12 -16.37 -1.37
CA ALA A 290 6.51 -15.97 -1.38
C ALA A 290 6.75 -14.69 -0.57
N TYR A 291 5.81 -13.75 -0.59
CA TYR A 291 5.90 -12.52 0.18
C TYR A 291 5.75 -12.75 1.69
N VAL A 292 4.89 -13.68 2.10
CA VAL A 292 4.82 -14.11 3.50
C VAL A 292 6.16 -14.68 3.95
N LEU A 293 6.81 -15.51 3.13
CA LEU A 293 8.17 -16.01 3.46
C LEU A 293 9.21 -14.88 3.48
N LEU A 294 9.12 -13.92 2.55
CA LEU A 294 9.97 -12.73 2.51
C LEU A 294 9.93 -11.94 3.83
N VAL A 295 8.75 -11.86 4.45
CA VAL A 295 8.59 -11.19 5.75
C VAL A 295 8.93 -12.13 6.90
N ASN A 296 8.50 -13.40 6.87
CA ASN A 296 8.57 -14.28 8.04
C ASN A 296 9.97 -14.83 8.29
N VAL A 297 10.74 -15.14 7.25
CA VAL A 297 12.06 -15.75 7.40
C VAL A 297 13.04 -14.81 8.13
N PRO A 298 13.13 -13.51 7.79
CA PRO A 298 13.91 -12.54 8.57
C PRO A 298 13.46 -12.38 10.03
N PHE A 299 12.23 -12.78 10.37
CA PHE A 299 11.64 -12.72 11.70
C PHE A 299 11.29 -14.13 12.20
N TYR A 300 12.11 -15.15 11.93
CA TYR A 300 11.73 -16.56 12.13
C TYR A 300 11.26 -16.94 13.56
N HIS A 301 11.71 -16.22 14.59
CA HIS A 301 11.26 -16.39 15.98
C HIS A 301 9.88 -15.78 16.31
N GLY A 302 9.28 -15.03 15.39
CA GLY A 302 8.11 -14.19 15.66
C GLY A 302 8.51 -12.75 16.01
N ASP A 303 7.54 -11.85 15.92
CA ASP A 303 7.62 -10.48 16.44
C ASP A 303 6.19 -10.03 16.80
N ASN A 304 6.07 -8.83 17.35
CA ASN A 304 4.80 -8.22 17.67
C ASN A 304 3.91 -8.12 16.43
N GLN A 305 2.65 -8.51 16.59
CA GLN A 305 1.68 -8.55 15.51
C GLN A 305 1.55 -7.20 14.79
N PHE A 306 1.52 -6.09 15.53
CA PHE A 306 1.40 -4.76 14.94
C PHE A 306 2.58 -4.45 14.01
N TYR A 307 3.79 -4.89 14.37
CA TYR A 307 5.00 -4.68 13.58
C TYR A 307 4.94 -5.43 12.25
N LEU A 308 4.61 -6.72 12.33
CA LEU A 308 4.52 -7.58 11.14
C LEU A 308 3.30 -7.25 10.27
N GLU A 309 2.17 -6.82 10.86
CA GLU A 309 0.99 -6.36 10.09
C GLU A 309 1.39 -5.27 9.09
N ASN A 310 2.18 -4.30 9.53
CA ASN A 310 2.68 -3.23 8.67
C ASN A 310 3.50 -3.76 7.48
N LEU A 311 4.32 -4.78 7.71
CA LEU A 311 5.09 -5.44 6.65
C LEU A 311 4.20 -6.29 5.74
N TYR A 312 3.09 -6.84 6.22
CA TYR A 312 2.16 -7.64 5.43
C TYR A 312 1.17 -6.83 4.60
N LEU A 313 1.05 -5.52 4.78
CA LEU A 313 0.07 -4.69 4.04
C LEU A 313 0.08 -4.87 2.50
N PRO A 314 1.22 -5.16 1.82
CA PRO A 314 1.19 -5.48 0.40
C PRO A 314 0.31 -6.68 0.02
N LEU A 315 0.06 -7.62 0.95
CA LEU A 315 -0.89 -8.72 0.75
C LEU A 315 -2.31 -8.19 0.45
N ALA A 316 -2.67 -7.02 0.98
CA ALA A 316 -3.94 -6.39 0.67
C ALA A 316 -4.01 -5.97 -0.81
N ILE A 317 -2.93 -5.45 -1.38
CA ILE A 317 -2.87 -5.13 -2.82
C ILE A 317 -2.90 -6.41 -3.67
N PHE A 318 -2.12 -7.42 -3.30
CA PHE A 318 -2.08 -8.69 -4.03
C PHE A 318 -3.45 -9.37 -4.10
N SER A 319 -4.25 -9.19 -3.06
CA SER A 319 -5.60 -9.76 -2.96
C SER A 319 -6.65 -8.87 -3.62
N ALA A 320 -6.60 -7.55 -3.39
CA ALA A 320 -7.61 -6.60 -3.84
C ALA A 320 -7.57 -6.36 -5.35
N VAL A 321 -6.40 -6.26 -5.97
CA VAL A 321 -6.27 -5.97 -7.41
C VAL A 321 -6.97 -7.04 -8.28
N PRO A 322 -6.60 -8.33 -8.22
CA PRO A 322 -7.31 -9.37 -8.98
C PRO A 322 -8.81 -9.45 -8.62
N LEU A 323 -9.15 -9.30 -7.33
CA LEU A 323 -10.52 -9.36 -6.86
C LEU A 323 -11.39 -8.28 -7.53
N VAL A 324 -10.91 -7.04 -7.53
CA VAL A 324 -11.65 -5.90 -8.07
C VAL A 324 -11.63 -5.84 -9.60
N PHE A 325 -10.50 -6.17 -10.22
CA PHE A 325 -10.36 -6.01 -11.67
C PHE A 325 -11.04 -7.13 -12.46
N ASP A 326 -10.95 -8.38 -11.99
CA ASP A 326 -11.38 -9.56 -12.75
C ASP A 326 -12.53 -10.32 -12.09
N VAL A 327 -12.53 -10.49 -10.75
CA VAL A 327 -13.50 -11.36 -10.07
C VAL A 327 -14.84 -10.66 -9.84
N LEU A 328 -14.86 -9.52 -9.16
CA LEU A 328 -16.08 -8.78 -8.83
C LEU A 328 -16.93 -8.42 -10.05
N PRO A 329 -16.37 -7.95 -11.18
CA PRO A 329 -17.18 -7.64 -12.37
C PRO A 329 -17.92 -8.85 -12.97
N VAL A 330 -17.40 -10.07 -12.73
CA VAL A 330 -18.04 -11.31 -13.20
C VAL A 330 -19.08 -11.81 -12.19
N LEU A 331 -18.80 -11.70 -10.89
CA LEU A 331 -19.74 -12.13 -9.84
C LEU A 331 -20.95 -11.20 -9.72
N PHE A 332 -20.74 -9.90 -9.93
CA PHE A 332 -21.79 -8.89 -9.88
C PHE A 332 -21.84 -8.13 -11.22
N PRO A 333 -22.36 -8.75 -12.30
CA PRO A 333 -22.56 -8.05 -13.56
C PRO A 333 -23.47 -6.83 -13.32
N ALA A 334 -23.26 -5.75 -14.07
CA ALA A 334 -23.84 -4.42 -13.87
C ALA A 334 -25.38 -4.33 -13.71
N ARG A 335 -26.13 -5.43 -13.82
CA ARG A 335 -27.58 -5.53 -13.56
C ARG A 335 -27.98 -5.52 -12.09
N PHE A 336 -27.06 -5.70 -11.14
CA PHE A 336 -27.37 -5.72 -9.69
C PHE A 336 -27.12 -4.39 -8.96
N LEU A 337 -26.70 -3.35 -9.68
CA LEU A 337 -26.40 -2.03 -9.12
C LEU A 337 -27.19 -0.91 -9.81
N THR A 338 -28.32 -1.23 -10.44
CA THR A 338 -29.30 -0.24 -10.93
C THR A 338 -30.39 -0.02 -9.90
#